data_AF-X1K716-F1
#
_entry.id   AF-X1K716-F1
#
_cell.length_a   1.000
_cell.length_b   1.000
_cell.length_c   1.000
_cell.angle_alpha   90.00
_cell.angle_beta   90.00
_cell.angle_gamma   90.00
#
_symmetry.space_group_name_H-M   'P 1'
#
loop_
_entity.id
_entity.type
_entity.pdbx_description
1 polymer ?
#
loop_
_entity_poly.entity_id
_entity_poly.type
_entity_poly.pdbx_seq_one_letter_code
_entity_poly.pdbx_strand_id
1 'polypeptide(L)' 'MKVLVTAGPTWEFIDEVRYISSPSSGRMGFAVAEVFAAAGHDVHLITGPTDLQSPAEVECT' A
#
# COMPACT_ATOMS: atom_id res chain seq x y z
N MET A 1 18.25 4.58 2.65
CA MET A 1 17.39 5.52 3.39
C MET A 1 16.20 4.74 3.91
N LYS A 2 15.45 5.28 4.89
CA LYS A 2 14.16 4.70 5.30
C LYS A 2 13.04 5.34 4.51
N VAL A 3 12.18 4.53 3.89
CA VAL A 3 11.09 4.99 3.03
C VAL A 3 9.79 4.39 3.54
N LEU A 4 8.82 5.26 3.84
CA LEU A 4 7.46 4.87 4.17
C LEU A 4 6.55 5.15 2.96
N VAL A 5 5.85 4.13 2.48
CA VAL A 5 4.90 4.25 1.38
C VAL A 5 3.51 3.84 1.89
N THR A 6 2.48 4.62 1.54
CA THR A 6 1.08 4.24 1.78
C THR A 6 0.40 3.97 0.44
N ALA A 7 -0.28 2.84 0.29
CA ALA A 7 -0.92 2.47 -0.97
C ALA A 7 -2.28 1.79 -0.77
N GLY A 8 -3.17 1.95 -1.75
CA GLY A 8 -4.49 1.32 -1.74
C GLY A 8 -5.63 2.28 -1.39
N PRO A 9 -6.87 1.77 -1.32
CA PRO A 9 -8.03 2.54 -0.95
C PRO A 9 -8.13 2.73 0.57
N THR A 10 -8.90 3.71 1.00
CA THR A 10 -9.32 3.87 2.41
C THR A 10 -10.80 3.54 2.53
N TRP A 11 -11.24 2.95 3.63
CA TRP A 11 -12.66 2.67 3.89
C TRP A 11 -13.14 3.49 5.09
N GLU A 12 -13.98 4.48 4.82
CA GLU A 12 -14.66 5.26 5.86
C GLU A 12 -16.08 4.71 6.02
N PHE A 13 -16.30 3.96 7.11
CA PHE A 13 -17.57 3.29 7.37
C PHE A 13 -18.68 4.30 7.71
N ILE A 14 -19.80 4.22 6.99
CA ILE A 14 -21.04 4.94 7.30
C ILE A 14 -21.86 4.12 8.30
N ASP A 15 -21.89 2.81 8.09
CA ASP A 15 -22.49 1.80 8.96
C ASP A 15 -21.71 0.48 8.83
N GLU A 16 -22.21 -0.59 9.44
CA GLU A 16 -21.53 -1.90 9.48
C GLU A 16 -21.33 -2.55 8.10
N VAL A 17 -22.02 -2.09 7.06
CA VAL A 17 -22.00 -2.69 5.71
C VAL A 17 -21.51 -1.71 4.64
N ARG A 18 -21.84 -0.42 4.76
CA ARG A 18 -21.55 0.60 3.74
C ARG A 18 -20.39 1.48 4.17
N TYR A 19 -19.54 1.81 3.21
CA TYR A 19 -18.41 2.71 3.41
C TYR A 19 -18.20 3.60 2.18
N ILE A 20 -17.55 4.75 2.40
CA ILE A 20 -17.02 5.60 1.34
C ILE A 20 -15.57 5.19 1.11
N SER A 21 -15.20 5.00 -0.15
CA SER A 21 -13.85 4.61 -0.54
C SER A 21 -13.29 5.51 -1.63
N SER A 22 -11.98 5.69 -1.63
CA SER A 22 -11.27 6.15 -2.82
C SER A 22 -11.14 4.99 -3.82
N PRO A 23 -11.30 5.22 -5.15
CA PRO A 23 -11.16 4.18 -6.17
C PRO A 23 -9.68 3.93 -6.52
N SER A 24 -8.83 3.84 -5.50
CA SER A 24 -7.41 3.57 -5.66
C SER A 24 -7.17 2.07 -5.78
N SER A 25 -6.48 1.66 -6.85
CA SER A 25 -6.03 0.26 -6.98
C SER A 25 -4.76 -0.07 -6.19
N GLY A 26 -4.08 0.93 -5.60
CA GLY A 26 -2.80 0.74 -4.90
C GLY A 26 -1.59 0.41 -5.78
N ARG A 27 -1.77 -0.04 -7.03
CA ARG A 27 -0.70 -0.52 -7.93
C ARG A 27 0.51 0.40 -8.05
N MET A 28 0.28 1.70 -8.15
CA MET A 28 1.37 2.68 -8.25
C MET A 28 2.23 2.69 -6.97
N GLY A 29 1.61 2.69 -5.79
CA GLY A 29 2.35 2.69 -4.52
C GLY A 29 3.16 1.41 -4.34
N PHE A 30 2.62 0.26 -4.75
CA PHE A 30 3.34 -1.01 -4.76
C PHE A 30 4.57 -0.96 -5.68
N ALA A 31 4.41 -0.46 -6.91
CA ALA A 31 5.53 -0.32 -7.85
C ALA A 31 6.61 0.64 -7.32
N VAL A 32 6.20 1.73 -6.66
CA VAL A 32 7.14 2.67 -6.03
C VAL A 32 7.91 2.00 -4.89
N ALA A 33 7.23 1.22 -4.04
CA ALA A 33 7.87 0.48 -2.96
C ALA A 33 8.89 -0.55 -3.49
N GLU A 34 8.52 -1.29 -4.54
CA GLU A 34 9.41 -2.26 -5.21
C GLU A 34 10.65 -1.59 -5.78
N VAL A 35 10.51 -0.45 -6.46
CA VAL A 35 11.65 0.29 -7.02
C VAL A 35 12.59 0.81 -5.92
N PHE A 36 12.06 1.31 -4.80
CA PHE A 36 12.90 1.73 -3.68
C PHE A 36 13.62 0.55 -3.01
N ALA A 37 12.95 -0.59 -2.86
CA ALA A 37 13.57 -1.80 -2.31
C ALA A 37 14.68 -2.32 -3.24
N ALA A 38 14.42 -2.38 -4.55
CA ALA A 38 15.41 -2.74 -5.57
C ALA A 38 16.62 -1.79 -5.61
N ALA A 39 16.44 -0.53 -5.19
CA ALA A 39 17.51 0.45 -5.04
C ALA A 39 18.31 0.29 -3.71
N GLY A 40 17.98 -0.70 -2.88
CA GLY A 40 18.67 -1.00 -1.62
C GLY A 40 18.24 -0.11 -0.44
N HIS A 41 16.99 0.36 -0.45
CA HIS A 41 16.43 1.13 0.67
C HIS A 41 15.62 0.25 1.62
N ASP A 42 15.51 0.70 2.87
CA ASP A 42 14.67 0.11 3.91
C ASP A 42 13.24 0.64 3.72
N VAL A 43 12.34 -0.20 3.20
CA VAL A 43 10.99 0.20 2.77
C VAL A 43 9.93 -0.46 3.63
N HIS A 44 9.05 0.39 4.19
CA HIS A 44 7.81 -0.03 4.82
C HIS A 44 6.64 0.41 3.94
N LEU A 45 5.84 -0.55 3.49
CA LEU A 45 4.60 -0.33 2.77
C LEU A 45 3.40 -0.55 3.69
N ILE A 46 2.61 0.50 3.93
CA ILE A 46 1.31 0.40 4.59
C ILE A 46 0.23 0.32 3.52
N THR A 47 -0.62 -0.70 3.61
CA THR A 47 -1.63 -0.98 2.61
C THR A 47 -3.04 -0.75 3.14
N GLY A 48 -3.88 -0.15 2.31
CA GLY A 48 -5.32 -0.24 2.44
C GLY A 48 -5.85 -1.56 1.88
N PRO A 49 -7.17 -1.82 1.95
CA PRO A 49 -7.76 -3.07 1.49
C PRO A 49 -7.45 -3.35 0.01
N THR A 50 -6.69 -4.42 -0.26
CA THR A 50 -6.22 -4.75 -1.60
C THR A 50 -5.89 -6.24 -1.70
N ASP A 51 -6.07 -6.81 -2.89
CA ASP A 51 -5.66 -8.18 -3.23
C ASP A 51 -4.26 -8.24 -3.86
N LEU A 52 -3.56 -7.09 -3.92
CA LEU A 52 -2.19 -7.05 -4.44
C LEU A 52 -1.23 -7.80 -3.52
N GLN A 53 -0.37 -8.62 -4.11
CA GLN A 53 0.70 -9.30 -3.37
C GLN A 53 1.75 -8.30 -2.91
N SER A 54 2.19 -8.42 -1.66
CA SER A 54 3.29 -7.64 -1.11
C SER A 54 4.56 -7.84 -1.96
N PRO A 55 5.29 -6.76 -2.32
CA PRO A 55 6.55 -6.88 -3.05
C PRO A 55 7.60 -7.65 -2.24
N ALA A 56 8.48 -8.37 -2.93
CA ALA A 56 9.61 -9.03 -2.27
C ALA A 56 10.51 -8.00 -1.59
N GLU A 57 11.07 -8.36 -0.43
CA GLU A 57 12.03 -7.53 0.33
C GLU A 57 11.47 -6.20 0.85
N VAL A 58 10.13 -6.04 0.87
CA VAL A 58 9.42 -4.89 1.48
C VAL A 58 8.65 -5.37 2.70
N GLU A 59 8.83 -4.69 3.84
CA GLU A 59 7.97 -4.90 5.01
C GLU A 59 6.57 -4.34 4.69
N CYS A 60 5.55 -5.19 4.73
CA CYS A 60 4.20 -4.83 4.34
C CYS A 60 3.21 -5.08 5.48
N THR A 61 2.43 -4.07 5.80
CA THR A 61 1.36 -4.11 6.83
C THR A 61 0.05 -3.54 6.32
#